data_AF-A0A8H4X2A4-F1
#
_entry.id   AF-A0A8H4X2A4-F1
#
_cell.length_a   1.000
_cell.length_b   1.000
_cell.length_c   1.000
_cell.angle_alpha   90.00
_cell.angle_beta   90.00
_cell.angle_gamma   90.00
#
_symmetry.space_group_name_H-M   'P 1'
#
loop_
_entity.id
_entity.type
_entity.pdbx_description
1 polymer ?
#
loop_
_entity_poly.entity_id
_entity_poly.type
_entity_poly.pdbx_seq_one_letter_code
_entity_poly.pdbx_strand_id
1 'polypeptide(L)'
;MSRALLITGATGKQGSSVINALIAKNADFLLLAATRNKESPSAKKLASKSSNIKLIEGDLDSIPALFTAAKQAAGTVPLWGVYSVQLSMGKGVTLEGEVRQGKGLIDESIKAGVKHFVYSSVDRGGDEKSWKEATVVPHFKTKHEIEHYLRDSTANGKSPMNWTILRPTAFMENLEPGFATKVFLTMIRDTLKNKPLQWTATEDIGFFAAEAFTDPQAWGKQAISLAGDELTFAQLSEAFEHATGGPAGTTFGLLGKALKHGVAELGIMANWFRDEGYGADLAKVRQLNPASRNSTNFHPRSVKRSGYHERILTIHRDRSHVEVRERIAISKLFVTNRESRSAAKTFYRVHIPCKYIHINCTYYGILYFNPEFDIVHVFEWWHFPELAHSIWKSDPLQVGIVNLALQIDQNCRNRRNNACWYAEMGDDESTDSEHGDLDKLKVAIERLKRVIFVFRGVPNPGVHRFGKPHQRKDRTAPAWYSSSSMPVKTHVPVFETMEQDPRAVGDFLEGVNPMHMEKLRRVVNGWFSHLNQWEVEDDPQILYQIMISYSDCDPVIVEREDAILFVEYEMKEKKLKLEQASKERTKTAVAAEKSLRQDVTPAFGF
;
A
#
# COMPACT_ATOMS: atom_id res chain seq x y z
N MET A 1 3.87 22.18 16.26
CA MET A 1 2.41 22.09 16.46
C MET A 1 1.87 23.33 17.13
N SER A 2 1.33 24.23 16.31
CA SER A 2 0.69 25.47 16.76
C SER A 2 -0.77 25.29 17.20
N ARG A 3 -1.45 24.25 16.73
CA ARG A 3 -2.90 24.01 16.91
C ARG A 3 -3.20 22.52 17.08
N ALA A 4 -4.25 22.19 17.84
CA ALA A 4 -4.70 20.81 18.02
C ALA A 4 -6.06 20.55 17.34
N LEU A 5 -6.22 19.35 16.80
CA LEU A 5 -7.47 18.85 16.20
C LEU A 5 -7.98 17.65 16.99
N LEU A 6 -9.21 17.71 17.47
CA LEU A 6 -9.91 16.56 18.05
C LEU A 6 -10.59 15.78 16.93
N ILE A 7 -10.20 14.52 16.72
CA ILE A 7 -10.72 13.68 15.65
C ILE A 7 -11.53 12.55 16.27
N THR A 8 -12.85 12.62 16.12
CA THR A 8 -13.77 11.55 16.52
C THR A 8 -13.78 10.42 15.48
N GLY A 9 -14.13 9.21 15.91
CA GLY A 9 -14.09 8.04 15.02
C GLY A 9 -12.71 7.76 14.42
N ALA A 10 -11.63 8.14 15.13
CA ALA A 10 -10.26 8.15 14.60
C ALA A 10 -9.77 6.77 14.17
N THR A 11 -10.22 5.70 14.83
CA THR A 11 -9.89 4.32 14.48
C THR A 11 -10.81 3.72 13.40
N GLY A 12 -11.86 4.45 12.99
CA GLY A 12 -12.80 4.05 11.95
C GLY A 12 -12.37 4.43 10.54
N LYS A 13 -13.20 4.09 9.53
CA LYS A 13 -12.89 4.31 8.11
C LYS A 13 -12.62 5.79 7.79
N GLN A 14 -13.50 6.69 8.23
CA GLN A 14 -13.39 8.12 7.93
C GLN A 14 -12.34 8.84 8.78
N GLY A 15 -12.41 8.76 10.11
CA GLY A 15 -11.49 9.50 10.99
C GLY A 15 -10.02 9.14 10.74
N SER A 16 -9.72 7.86 10.47
CA SER A 16 -8.37 7.45 10.10
C SER A 16 -7.94 8.02 8.75
N SER A 17 -8.87 8.22 7.82
CA SER A 17 -8.61 8.85 6.53
C SER A 17 -8.27 10.33 6.66
N VAL A 18 -9.01 11.06 7.51
CA VAL A 18 -8.70 12.46 7.85
C VAL A 18 -7.29 12.58 8.42
N ILE A 19 -6.92 11.70 9.36
CA ILE A 19 -5.57 11.67 9.94
C ILE A 19 -4.51 11.43 8.85
N ASN A 20 -4.73 10.45 7.98
CA ASN A 20 -3.77 10.15 6.91
C ASN A 20 -3.63 11.33 5.94
N ALA A 21 -4.72 11.99 5.57
CA ALA A 21 -4.71 13.15 4.68
C ALA A 21 -3.96 14.35 5.30
N LEU A 22 -4.19 14.62 6.59
CA LEU A 22 -3.47 15.67 7.33
C LEU A 22 -1.96 15.38 7.42
N ILE A 23 -1.58 14.11 7.62
CA ILE A 23 -0.18 13.68 7.64
C ILE A 23 0.46 13.81 6.25
N ALA A 24 -0.23 13.35 5.20
CA ALA A 24 0.26 13.43 3.83
C ALA A 24 0.49 14.89 3.38
N LYS A 25 -0.31 15.83 3.89
CA LYS A 25 -0.15 17.27 3.69
C LYS A 25 0.93 17.92 4.57
N ASN A 26 1.56 17.16 5.47
CA ASN A 26 2.47 17.68 6.49
C ASN A 26 1.87 18.86 7.27
N ALA A 27 0.57 18.77 7.61
CA ALA A 27 -0.13 19.86 8.27
C ALA A 27 0.36 20.06 9.72
N ASP A 28 0.60 21.31 10.13
CA ASP A 28 1.07 21.66 11.49
C ASP A 28 -0.08 21.59 12.53
N PHE A 29 -0.60 20.38 12.74
CA PHE A 29 -1.60 20.07 13.77
C PHE A 29 -1.17 18.94 14.69
N LEU A 30 -1.38 19.13 16.00
CA LEU A 30 -1.41 18.03 16.95
C LEU A 30 -2.73 17.26 16.76
N LEU A 31 -2.66 15.97 16.41
CA LEU A 31 -3.82 15.16 16.09
C LEU A 31 -4.26 14.36 17.33
N LEU A 32 -5.33 14.80 17.99
CA LEU A 32 -5.93 14.13 19.14
C LEU A 32 -6.95 13.09 18.65
N ALA A 33 -6.49 11.84 18.51
CA ALA A 33 -7.28 10.73 17.99
C ALA A 33 -8.14 10.10 19.09
N ALA A 34 -9.45 10.37 19.06
CA ALA A 34 -10.39 9.85 20.04
C ALA A 34 -10.76 8.38 19.77
N THR A 35 -10.64 7.56 20.80
CA THR A 35 -11.00 6.14 20.79
C THR A 35 -11.57 5.73 22.14
N ARG A 36 -12.48 4.74 22.15
CA ARG A 36 -12.98 4.14 23.41
C ARG A 36 -11.96 3.22 24.07
N ASN A 37 -10.98 2.75 23.30
CA ASN A 37 -9.92 1.88 23.81
C ASN A 37 -8.60 2.22 23.11
N LYS A 38 -7.71 2.92 23.82
CA LYS A 38 -6.37 3.28 23.34
C LYS A 38 -5.44 2.08 23.20
N GLU A 39 -5.72 0.98 23.89
CA GLU A 39 -4.92 -0.24 23.86
C GLU A 39 -5.25 -1.15 22.67
N SER A 40 -6.31 -0.85 21.93
CA SER A 40 -6.73 -1.64 20.78
C SER A 40 -5.66 -1.66 19.66
N PRO A 41 -5.53 -2.76 18.89
CA PRO A 41 -4.55 -2.85 17.81
C PRO A 41 -4.69 -1.73 16.77
N SER A 42 -5.92 -1.33 16.45
CA SER A 42 -6.20 -0.24 15.51
C SER A 42 -5.77 1.13 16.05
N ALA A 43 -5.95 1.38 17.35
CA ALA A 43 -5.48 2.62 17.99
C ALA A 43 -3.94 2.67 18.03
N LYS A 44 -3.27 1.58 18.44
CA LYS A 44 -1.80 1.51 18.45
C LYS A 44 -1.20 1.68 17.05
N LYS A 45 -1.78 1.01 16.04
CA LYS A 45 -1.39 1.17 14.64
C LYS A 45 -1.62 2.58 14.11
N LEU A 46 -2.66 3.27 14.57
CA LEU A 46 -2.90 4.66 14.19
C LEU A 46 -1.82 5.57 14.80
N ALA A 47 -1.53 5.41 16.09
CA ALA A 47 -0.53 6.21 16.80
C ALA A 47 0.89 6.04 16.24
N SER A 48 1.25 4.84 15.74
CA SER A 48 2.58 4.59 15.18
C SER A 48 2.85 5.30 13.85
N LYS A 49 1.83 5.88 13.20
CA LYS A 49 1.99 6.54 11.89
C LYS A 49 2.72 7.88 11.96
N SER A 50 2.66 8.57 13.08
CA SER A 50 3.29 9.88 13.25
C SER A 50 3.40 10.23 14.73
N SER A 51 4.52 10.84 15.11
CA SER A 51 4.73 11.43 16.44
C SER A 51 3.72 12.55 16.78
N ASN A 52 3.02 13.07 15.77
CA ASN A 52 2.01 14.11 15.91
C ASN A 52 0.65 13.59 16.38
N ILE A 53 0.47 12.27 16.46
CA ILE A 53 -0.78 11.65 16.89
C ILE A 53 -0.70 11.38 18.39
N LYS A 54 -1.70 11.86 19.13
CA LYS A 54 -1.94 11.48 20.52
C LYS A 54 -3.28 10.76 20.62
N LEU A 55 -3.25 9.53 21.12
CA LEU A 55 -4.48 8.82 21.44
C LEU A 55 -5.10 9.42 22.69
N ILE A 56 -6.40 9.71 22.61
CA ILE A 56 -7.20 10.09 23.76
C ILE A 56 -8.30 9.06 23.96
N GLU A 57 -8.49 8.66 25.20
CA GLU A 57 -9.57 7.76 25.57
C GLU A 57 -10.83 8.59 25.85
N GLY A 58 -11.94 8.26 25.19
CA GLY A 58 -13.19 8.97 25.41
C GLY A 58 -14.36 8.37 24.64
N ASP A 59 -15.56 8.66 25.15
CA ASP A 59 -16.83 8.19 24.62
C ASP A 59 -17.70 9.37 24.18
N LEU A 60 -18.40 9.21 23.06
CA LEU A 60 -19.35 10.20 22.57
C LEU A 60 -20.61 10.29 23.44
N ASP A 61 -20.89 9.30 24.28
CA ASP A 61 -21.93 9.44 25.31
C ASP A 61 -21.46 10.28 26.52
N SER A 62 -20.18 10.68 26.58
CA SER A 62 -19.60 11.52 27.65
C SER A 62 -18.75 12.65 27.07
N ILE A 63 -19.36 13.50 26.24
CA ILE A 63 -18.68 14.55 25.47
C ILE A 63 -17.88 15.55 26.34
N PRO A 64 -18.41 16.06 27.47
CA PRO A 64 -17.62 16.95 28.33
C PRO A 64 -16.33 16.29 28.85
N ALA A 65 -16.38 14.99 29.15
CA ALA A 65 -15.20 14.23 29.57
C ALA A 65 -14.21 14.07 28.41
N LEU A 66 -14.69 13.81 27.19
CA LEU A 66 -13.86 13.74 25.98
C LEU A 66 -13.12 15.07 25.73
N PHE A 67 -13.78 16.22 25.85
CA PHE A 67 -13.13 17.53 25.71
C PHE A 67 -12.12 17.81 26.82
N THR A 68 -12.41 17.36 28.05
CA THR A 68 -11.47 17.45 29.17
C THR A 68 -10.20 16.64 28.88
N ALA A 69 -10.34 15.39 28.44
CA ALA A 69 -9.22 14.55 28.05
C ALA A 69 -8.44 15.13 26.87
N ALA A 70 -9.14 15.69 25.86
CA ALA A 70 -8.51 16.35 24.72
C ALA A 70 -7.65 17.54 25.15
N LYS A 71 -8.17 18.42 26.02
CA LYS A 71 -7.42 19.57 26.56
C LYS A 71 -6.20 19.12 27.37
N GLN A 72 -6.35 18.11 28.22
CA GLN A 72 -5.25 17.54 28.99
C GLN A 72 -4.14 16.99 28.09
N ALA A 73 -4.51 16.22 27.05
CA ALA A 73 -3.55 15.65 26.10
C ALA A 73 -2.87 16.71 25.22
N ALA A 74 -3.59 17.79 24.89
CA ALA A 74 -3.05 18.92 24.13
C ALA A 74 -2.03 19.74 24.93
N GLY A 75 -2.20 19.81 26.27
CA GLY A 75 -1.35 20.60 27.15
C GLY A 75 -1.51 22.10 26.86
N THR A 76 -0.44 22.76 26.44
CA THR A 76 -0.45 24.18 26.08
C THR A 76 -0.92 24.46 24.66
N VAL A 77 -1.06 23.42 23.81
CA VAL A 77 -1.51 23.58 22.43
C VAL A 77 -3.03 23.84 22.42
N PRO A 78 -3.51 24.93 21.82
CA PRO A 78 -4.94 25.24 21.82
C PRO A 78 -5.72 24.24 20.96
N LEU A 79 -6.83 23.74 21.50
CA LEU A 79 -7.82 22.95 20.74
C LEU A 79 -8.52 23.88 19.74
N TRP A 80 -8.12 23.77 18.47
CA TRP A 80 -8.51 24.71 17.42
C TRP A 80 -9.63 24.17 16.53
N GLY A 81 -9.64 22.87 16.27
CA GLY A 81 -10.61 22.24 15.37
C GLY A 81 -11.13 20.90 15.87
N VAL A 82 -12.30 20.51 15.36
CA VAL A 82 -12.95 19.23 15.68
C VAL A 82 -13.45 18.58 14.39
N TYR A 83 -13.09 17.30 14.18
CA TYR A 83 -13.72 16.44 13.18
C TYR A 83 -14.77 15.57 13.87
N SER A 84 -16.03 15.72 13.44
CA SER A 84 -17.21 15.10 14.04
C SER A 84 -17.79 14.03 13.11
N VAL A 85 -17.81 12.79 13.58
CA VAL A 85 -18.49 11.66 12.96
C VAL A 85 -19.07 10.74 14.04
N GLN A 86 -20.33 10.32 13.83
CA GLN A 86 -21.04 9.39 14.70
C GLN A 86 -21.35 8.09 13.94
N LEU A 87 -21.56 7.01 14.68
CA LEU A 87 -22.14 5.79 14.13
C LEU A 87 -23.65 5.94 14.09
N SER A 88 -24.25 5.69 12.93
CA SER A 88 -25.71 5.83 12.75
C SER A 88 -26.44 4.48 12.78
N MET A 89 -25.72 3.36 12.69
CA MET A 89 -26.27 2.02 12.74
C MET A 89 -25.32 1.07 13.47
N GLY A 90 -25.86 0.12 14.23
CA GLY A 90 -25.08 -0.90 14.94
C GLY A 90 -25.67 -1.29 16.29
N LYS A 91 -25.08 -2.30 16.93
CA LYS A 91 -25.52 -2.75 18.26
C LYS A 91 -25.35 -1.62 19.29
N GLY A 92 -26.46 -1.24 19.94
CA GLY A 92 -26.47 -0.18 20.95
C GLY A 92 -26.52 1.24 20.40
N VAL A 93 -26.67 1.41 19.08
CA VAL A 93 -26.84 2.73 18.45
C VAL A 93 -28.33 3.03 18.30
N THR A 94 -28.76 4.22 18.72
CA THR A 94 -30.13 4.72 18.51
C THR A 94 -30.08 6.05 17.75
N LEU A 95 -31.18 6.39 17.06
CA LEU A 95 -31.29 7.63 16.31
C LEU A 95 -31.19 8.85 17.24
N GLU A 96 -31.84 8.80 18.40
CA GLU A 96 -31.75 9.85 19.42
C GLU A 96 -30.33 9.93 20.01
N GLY A 97 -29.65 8.79 20.12
CA GLY A 97 -28.25 8.72 20.55
C GLY A 97 -27.34 9.46 19.59
N GLU A 98 -27.47 9.22 18.28
CA GLU A 98 -26.69 9.94 17.26
C GLU A 98 -26.94 11.45 17.32
N VAL A 99 -28.20 11.88 17.41
CA VAL A 99 -28.56 13.32 17.50
C VAL A 99 -27.97 13.94 18.77
N ARG A 100 -28.12 13.27 19.92
CA ARG A 100 -27.53 13.73 21.19
C ARG A 100 -26.02 13.89 21.08
N GLN A 101 -25.33 12.91 20.49
CA GLN A 101 -23.89 12.94 20.31
C GLN A 101 -23.44 14.08 19.37
N GLY A 102 -24.11 14.24 18.23
CA GLY A 102 -23.82 15.29 17.27
C GLY A 102 -24.02 16.69 17.85
N LYS A 103 -25.18 16.95 18.47
CA LYS A 103 -25.48 18.24 19.12
C LYS A 103 -24.55 18.54 20.28
N GLY A 104 -24.27 17.55 21.13
CA GLY A 104 -23.35 17.74 22.24
C GLY A 104 -21.92 18.08 21.79
N LEU A 105 -21.43 17.50 20.67
CA LEU A 105 -20.12 17.85 20.11
C LEU A 105 -20.11 19.30 19.63
N ILE A 106 -21.20 19.77 19.04
CA ILE A 106 -21.35 21.16 18.58
C ILE A 106 -21.33 22.11 19.78
N ASP A 107 -22.15 21.82 20.80
CA ASP A 107 -22.25 22.67 21.99
C ASP A 107 -20.93 22.75 22.75
N GLU A 108 -20.26 21.62 22.98
CA GLU A 108 -18.96 21.59 23.66
C GLU A 108 -17.86 22.23 22.81
N SER A 109 -17.93 22.14 21.48
CA SER A 109 -17.00 22.87 20.59
C SER A 109 -17.16 24.37 20.71
N ILE A 110 -18.40 24.87 20.73
CA ILE A 110 -18.71 26.29 20.93
C ILE A 110 -18.20 26.75 22.29
N LYS A 111 -18.51 26.02 23.37
CA LYS A 111 -18.06 26.33 24.74
C LYS A 111 -16.54 26.32 24.87
N ALA A 112 -15.86 25.39 24.17
CA ALA A 112 -14.41 25.28 24.18
C ALA A 112 -13.70 26.33 23.29
N GLY A 113 -14.45 27.15 22.54
CA GLY A 113 -13.87 28.19 21.68
C GLY A 113 -13.20 27.64 20.43
N VAL A 114 -13.60 26.44 19.98
CA VAL A 114 -13.15 25.83 18.72
C VAL A 114 -13.39 26.79 17.56
N LYS A 115 -12.42 26.89 16.65
CA LYS A 115 -12.44 27.83 15.53
C LYS A 115 -13.06 27.22 14.28
N HIS A 116 -12.84 25.92 14.03
CA HIS A 116 -13.39 25.24 12.85
C HIS A 116 -13.92 23.85 13.18
N PHE A 117 -15.18 23.58 12.83
CA PHE A 117 -15.86 22.31 13.05
C PHE A 117 -16.18 21.62 11.72
N VAL A 118 -15.57 20.47 11.46
CA VAL A 118 -15.86 19.68 10.25
C VAL A 118 -16.79 18.53 10.63
N TYR A 119 -17.98 18.50 10.02
CA TYR A 119 -19.01 17.50 10.29
C TYR A 119 -19.16 16.54 9.12
N SER A 120 -19.05 15.23 9.37
CA SER A 120 -19.44 14.21 8.39
C SER A 120 -20.92 13.87 8.53
N SER A 121 -21.69 14.34 7.56
CA SER A 121 -23.09 14.05 7.36
C SER A 121 -23.27 12.95 6.29
N VAL A 122 -24.25 13.11 5.40
CA VAL A 122 -24.59 12.24 4.27
C VAL A 122 -25.31 13.05 3.19
N ASP A 123 -25.12 12.70 1.92
CA ASP A 123 -25.87 13.32 0.83
C ASP A 123 -27.35 12.88 0.83
N ARG A 124 -28.25 13.82 0.48
CA ARG A 124 -29.69 13.61 0.39
C ARG A 124 -30.26 14.21 -0.90
N GLY A 125 -29.53 14.08 -2.01
CA GLY A 125 -29.94 14.58 -3.32
C GLY A 125 -29.25 15.88 -3.74
N GLY A 126 -28.00 16.09 -3.30
CA GLY A 126 -27.17 17.24 -3.67
C GLY A 126 -27.18 18.40 -2.67
N ASP A 127 -26.34 19.40 -2.91
CA ASP A 127 -26.03 20.48 -1.96
C ASP A 127 -27.29 21.25 -1.52
N GLU A 128 -28.15 21.63 -2.46
CA GLU A 128 -29.37 22.40 -2.18
C GLU A 128 -30.49 21.56 -1.56
N LYS A 129 -30.81 20.41 -2.16
CA LYS A 129 -31.92 19.57 -1.72
C LYS A 129 -31.68 19.03 -0.31
N SER A 130 -30.42 18.69 0.00
CA SER A 130 -30.01 18.20 1.32
C SER A 130 -30.23 19.19 2.46
N TRP A 131 -30.41 20.50 2.18
CA TRP A 131 -30.83 21.49 3.17
C TRP A 131 -32.33 21.60 3.31
N LYS A 132 -33.08 21.50 2.21
CA LYS A 132 -34.52 21.80 2.16
C LYS A 132 -35.37 20.62 2.61
N GLU A 133 -34.97 19.41 2.25
CA GLU A 133 -35.82 18.22 2.39
C GLU A 133 -35.22 17.20 3.35
N ALA A 134 -36.01 16.83 4.36
CA ALA A 134 -35.72 15.67 5.17
C ALA A 134 -36.05 14.41 4.36
N THR A 135 -35.06 13.54 4.16
CA THR A 135 -35.25 12.23 3.53
C THR A 135 -36.09 11.30 4.38
N VAL A 136 -36.70 10.27 3.78
CA VAL A 136 -37.43 9.22 4.50
C VAL A 136 -36.53 8.27 5.29
N VAL A 137 -35.23 8.24 4.98
CA VAL A 137 -34.25 7.31 5.58
C VAL A 137 -33.92 7.75 7.03
N PRO A 138 -34.21 6.94 8.07
CA PRO A 138 -34.08 7.37 9.46
C PRO A 138 -32.69 7.88 9.85
N HIS A 139 -31.61 7.13 9.61
CA HIS A 139 -30.24 7.58 9.90
C HIS A 139 -29.72 8.75 9.04
N PHE A 140 -30.45 9.15 7.98
CA PHE A 140 -30.12 10.39 7.26
C PHE A 140 -30.87 11.60 7.85
N LYS A 141 -32.07 11.39 8.44
CA LYS A 141 -32.83 12.43 9.15
C LYS A 141 -32.07 12.94 10.38
N THR A 142 -31.45 12.05 11.14
CA THR A 142 -30.63 12.43 12.30
C THR A 142 -29.50 13.38 11.90
N LYS A 143 -28.82 13.09 10.79
CA LYS A 143 -27.75 13.93 10.25
C LYS A 143 -28.26 15.27 9.73
N HIS A 144 -29.41 15.29 9.05
CA HIS A 144 -30.10 16.52 8.65
C HIS A 144 -30.39 17.41 9.87
N GLU A 145 -30.92 16.84 10.96
CA GLU A 145 -31.18 17.57 12.19
C GLU A 145 -29.90 18.15 12.81
N ILE A 146 -28.81 17.39 12.83
CA ILE A 146 -27.50 17.84 13.34
C ILE A 146 -26.93 18.97 12.47
N GLU A 147 -27.05 18.90 11.13
CA GLU A 147 -26.63 19.98 10.24
C GLU A 147 -27.36 21.29 10.51
N HIS A 148 -28.69 21.23 10.63
CA HIS A 148 -29.50 22.38 10.97
C HIS A 148 -29.12 22.96 12.33
N TYR A 149 -28.92 22.10 13.32
CA TYR A 149 -28.46 22.54 14.64
C TYR A 149 -27.09 23.23 14.58
N LEU A 150 -26.11 22.68 13.84
CA LEU A 150 -24.79 23.29 13.66
C LEU A 150 -24.88 24.68 13.02
N ARG A 151 -25.67 24.80 11.95
CA ARG A 151 -25.91 26.06 11.26
C ARG A 151 -26.57 27.08 12.19
N ASP A 152 -27.66 26.70 12.84
CA ASP A 152 -28.52 27.61 13.61
C ASP A 152 -27.89 28.02 14.96
N SER A 153 -27.05 27.16 15.54
CA SER A 153 -26.26 27.45 16.76
C SER A 153 -25.04 28.35 16.50
N THR A 154 -24.65 28.52 15.23
CA THR A 154 -23.51 29.39 14.84
C THR A 154 -23.92 30.56 13.94
N ALA A 155 -25.21 30.73 13.66
CA ALA A 155 -25.76 31.84 12.90
C ALA A 155 -25.96 33.10 13.76
N ASN A 156 -26.20 34.24 13.11
CA ASN A 156 -26.61 35.50 13.73
C ASN A 156 -25.73 35.96 14.90
N GLY A 157 -24.42 35.73 14.81
CA GLY A 157 -23.45 36.14 15.83
C GLY A 157 -23.47 35.31 17.12
N LYS A 158 -24.24 34.21 17.20
CA LYS A 158 -24.29 33.34 18.40
C LYS A 158 -22.93 32.71 18.73
N SER A 159 -22.14 32.40 17.71
CA SER A 159 -20.79 31.85 17.88
C SER A 159 -19.91 32.21 16.68
N PRO A 160 -18.64 32.60 16.90
CA PRO A 160 -17.69 32.82 15.82
C PRO A 160 -17.14 31.51 15.22
N MET A 161 -17.54 30.34 15.74
CA MET A 161 -17.08 29.04 15.24
C MET A 161 -17.48 28.84 13.79
N ASN A 162 -16.49 28.63 12.93
CA ASN A 162 -16.69 28.28 11.53
C ASN A 162 -16.97 26.78 11.40
N TRP A 163 -17.57 26.37 10.28
CA TRP A 163 -17.85 24.95 10.04
C TRP A 163 -17.84 24.58 8.57
N THR A 164 -17.60 23.29 8.31
CA THR A 164 -17.74 22.67 6.99
C THR A 164 -18.51 21.36 7.15
N ILE A 165 -19.50 21.12 6.30
CA ILE A 165 -20.27 19.87 6.30
C ILE A 165 -19.88 19.06 5.07
N LEU A 166 -19.42 17.83 5.30
CA LEU A 166 -19.12 16.86 4.25
C LEU A 166 -20.28 15.88 4.17
N ARG A 167 -20.89 15.72 2.99
CA ARG A 167 -22.03 14.85 2.73
C ARG A 167 -21.62 13.72 1.79
N PRO A 168 -20.94 12.69 2.29
CA PRO A 168 -20.53 11.59 1.45
C PRO A 168 -21.73 10.75 0.98
N THR A 169 -21.56 10.13 -0.18
CA THR A 169 -22.46 9.14 -0.79
C THR A 169 -22.11 7.72 -0.33
N ALA A 170 -22.54 6.68 -1.04
CA ALA A 170 -22.26 5.29 -0.64
C ALA A 170 -20.74 5.01 -0.63
N PHE A 171 -20.23 4.38 0.43
CA PHE A 171 -18.78 4.19 0.55
C PHE A 171 -18.30 3.05 -0.34
N MET A 172 -17.24 3.29 -1.11
CA MET A 172 -16.56 2.24 -1.88
C MET A 172 -15.96 1.17 -0.96
N GLU A 173 -15.60 1.50 0.28
CA GLU A 173 -15.12 0.55 1.28
C GLU A 173 -16.20 -0.42 1.77
N ASN A 174 -17.48 -0.24 1.40
CA ASN A 174 -18.52 -1.24 1.66
C ASN A 174 -18.54 -2.33 0.58
N LEU A 175 -17.73 -2.19 -0.48
CA LEU A 175 -17.55 -3.18 -1.54
C LEU A 175 -16.49 -4.23 -1.21
N GLU A 176 -15.96 -4.24 0.02
CA GLU A 176 -14.94 -5.21 0.43
C GLU A 176 -15.44 -6.66 0.17
N PRO A 177 -14.70 -7.49 -0.60
CA PRO A 177 -15.13 -8.86 -0.91
C PRO A 177 -15.52 -9.66 0.33
N GLY A 178 -16.75 -10.19 0.34
CA GLY A 178 -17.26 -10.96 1.46
C GLY A 178 -18.71 -11.36 1.27
N PHE A 179 -19.19 -12.37 2.00
CA PHE A 179 -20.56 -12.86 1.85
C PHE A 179 -21.61 -11.80 2.19
N ALA A 180 -21.40 -11.01 3.26
CA ALA A 180 -22.29 -9.91 3.62
C ALA A 180 -22.40 -8.87 2.47
N THR A 181 -21.27 -8.53 1.85
CA THR A 181 -21.21 -7.66 0.67
C THR A 181 -22.00 -8.25 -0.49
N LYS A 182 -21.88 -9.56 -0.77
CA LYS A 182 -22.67 -10.22 -1.82
C LYS A 182 -24.18 -10.12 -1.57
N VAL A 183 -24.63 -10.28 -0.32
CA VAL A 183 -26.05 -10.11 0.04
C VAL A 183 -26.50 -8.66 -0.17
N PHE A 184 -25.71 -7.69 0.29
CA PHE A 184 -25.98 -6.26 0.09
C PHE A 184 -26.03 -5.88 -1.40
N LEU A 185 -25.05 -6.29 -2.19
CA LEU A 185 -24.99 -6.04 -3.63
C LEU A 185 -26.16 -6.69 -4.38
N THR A 186 -26.62 -7.87 -3.93
CA THR A 186 -27.83 -8.51 -4.47
C THR A 186 -29.07 -7.65 -4.21
N MET A 187 -29.23 -7.13 -2.99
CA MET A 187 -30.34 -6.22 -2.65
C MET A 187 -30.31 -4.94 -3.50
N ILE A 188 -29.12 -4.33 -3.66
CA ILE A 188 -28.92 -3.12 -4.45
C ILE A 188 -29.23 -3.37 -5.93
N ARG A 189 -28.64 -4.41 -6.53
CA ARG A 189 -28.92 -4.81 -7.93
C ARG A 189 -30.41 -4.99 -8.18
N ASP A 190 -31.08 -5.78 -7.34
CA ASP A 190 -32.49 -6.13 -7.55
C ASP A 190 -33.42 -4.92 -7.31
N THR A 191 -33.02 -3.97 -6.47
CA THR A 191 -33.83 -2.77 -6.16
C THR A 191 -33.62 -1.64 -7.16
N LEU A 192 -32.37 -1.32 -7.51
CA LEU A 192 -32.02 -0.21 -8.39
C LEU A 192 -32.13 -0.58 -9.87
N LYS A 193 -32.00 -1.87 -10.21
CA LYS A 193 -31.94 -2.35 -11.60
C LYS A 193 -30.84 -1.62 -12.38
N ASN A 194 -31.23 -0.76 -13.32
CA ASN A 194 -30.32 0.02 -14.16
C ASN A 194 -30.11 1.46 -13.66
N LYS A 195 -30.75 1.88 -12.55
CA LYS A 195 -30.48 3.20 -11.98
C LYS A 195 -29.07 3.22 -11.39
N PRO A 196 -28.22 4.20 -11.75
CA PRO A 196 -26.90 4.30 -11.16
C PRO A 196 -26.96 4.77 -9.70
N LEU A 197 -25.89 4.47 -8.96
CA LEU A 197 -25.68 4.92 -7.58
C LEU A 197 -24.35 5.64 -7.48
N GLN A 198 -24.32 6.75 -6.75
CA GLN A 198 -23.10 7.49 -6.48
C GLN A 198 -22.28 6.85 -5.35
N TRP A 199 -20.98 6.81 -5.55
CA TRP A 199 -20.00 6.22 -4.64
C TRP A 199 -18.90 7.21 -4.29
N THR A 200 -18.43 7.16 -3.05
CA THR A 200 -17.27 7.95 -2.60
C THR A 200 -16.29 7.05 -1.84
N ALA A 201 -14.99 7.27 -2.01
CA ALA A 201 -13.99 6.63 -1.16
C ALA A 201 -13.86 7.42 0.15
N THR A 202 -13.56 6.72 1.24
CA THR A 202 -13.25 7.39 2.52
C THR A 202 -11.97 8.22 2.45
N GLU A 203 -11.07 7.92 1.51
CA GLU A 203 -9.89 8.76 1.17
C GLU A 203 -10.30 10.17 0.76
N ASP A 204 -11.34 10.32 -0.07
CA ASP A 204 -11.82 11.64 -0.50
C ASP A 204 -12.43 12.41 0.67
N ILE A 205 -13.18 11.74 1.55
CA ILE A 205 -13.69 12.35 2.79
C ILE A 205 -12.52 12.90 3.63
N GLY A 206 -11.44 12.12 3.73
CA GLY A 206 -10.22 12.52 4.41
C GLY A 206 -9.56 13.75 3.78
N PHE A 207 -9.45 13.77 2.44
CA PHE A 207 -8.92 14.89 1.67
C PHE A 207 -9.71 16.18 1.95
N PHE A 208 -11.04 16.16 1.74
CA PHE A 208 -11.88 17.35 1.92
C PHE A 208 -11.93 17.82 3.38
N ALA A 209 -11.88 16.91 4.35
CA ALA A 209 -11.77 17.30 5.75
C ALA A 209 -10.42 17.97 6.06
N ALA A 210 -9.33 17.46 5.48
CA ALA A 210 -8.01 18.07 5.63
C ALA A 210 -7.98 19.46 4.98
N GLU A 211 -8.54 19.62 3.78
CA GLU A 211 -8.68 20.93 3.12
C GLU A 211 -9.46 21.92 4.00
N ALA A 212 -10.57 21.49 4.58
CA ALA A 212 -11.38 22.33 5.47
C ALA A 212 -10.62 22.82 6.71
N PHE A 213 -9.65 22.05 7.23
CA PHE A 213 -8.81 22.47 8.35
C PHE A 213 -7.60 23.30 7.90
N THR A 214 -7.02 23.03 6.73
CA THR A 214 -5.83 23.75 6.24
C THR A 214 -6.17 25.09 5.58
N ASP A 215 -7.37 25.20 4.99
CA ASP A 215 -7.89 26.44 4.40
C ASP A 215 -9.32 26.76 4.93
N PRO A 216 -9.44 27.14 6.21
CA PRO A 216 -10.74 27.40 6.82
C PRO A 216 -11.49 28.60 6.23
N GLN A 217 -10.82 29.47 5.47
CA GLN A 217 -11.45 30.61 4.81
C GLN A 217 -12.20 30.17 3.55
N ALA A 218 -11.58 29.33 2.72
CA ALA A 218 -12.24 28.80 1.52
C ALA A 218 -13.40 27.86 1.85
N TRP A 219 -13.30 27.09 2.94
CA TRP A 219 -14.26 26.04 3.31
C TRP A 219 -15.27 26.44 4.39
N GLY A 220 -15.23 27.69 4.83
CA GLY A 220 -16.07 28.19 5.91
C GLY A 220 -17.55 28.31 5.55
N LYS A 221 -18.43 27.86 6.45
CA LYS A 221 -19.90 27.91 6.34
C LYS A 221 -20.45 27.25 5.08
N GLN A 222 -19.77 26.20 4.62
CA GLN A 222 -20.13 25.47 3.41
C GLN A 222 -20.53 24.02 3.72
N ALA A 223 -21.42 23.49 2.89
CA ALA A 223 -21.75 22.08 2.84
C ALA A 223 -21.51 21.57 1.42
N ILE A 224 -20.89 20.41 1.30
CA ILE A 224 -20.56 19.81 0.00
C ILE A 224 -20.88 18.31 -0.01
N SER A 225 -21.57 17.87 -1.06
CA SER A 225 -21.82 16.47 -1.35
C SER A 225 -20.65 15.83 -2.09
N LEU A 226 -20.25 14.63 -1.65
CA LEU A 226 -19.05 13.95 -2.12
C LEU A 226 -19.39 12.64 -2.84
N ALA A 227 -19.00 12.56 -4.11
CA ALA A 227 -19.00 11.36 -4.92
C ALA A 227 -17.79 11.39 -5.86
N GLY A 228 -17.09 10.27 -5.99
CA GLY A 228 -16.01 10.09 -6.95
C GLY A 228 -16.46 9.36 -8.22
N ASP A 229 -17.58 8.62 -8.12
CA ASP A 229 -18.16 7.89 -9.25
C ASP A 229 -19.69 7.75 -9.15
N GLU A 230 -20.31 7.42 -10.28
CA GLU A 230 -21.74 7.15 -10.42
C GLU A 230 -21.94 5.95 -11.35
N LEU A 231 -22.32 4.81 -10.77
CA LEU A 231 -22.24 3.52 -11.45
C LEU A 231 -23.57 2.78 -11.36
N THR A 232 -24.02 2.25 -12.49
CA THR A 232 -25.00 1.14 -12.52
C THR A 232 -24.37 -0.12 -11.92
N PHE A 233 -25.20 -1.11 -11.57
CA PHE A 233 -24.68 -2.37 -11.06
C PHE A 233 -23.75 -3.09 -12.07
N ALA A 234 -24.06 -3.00 -13.37
CA ALA A 234 -23.23 -3.59 -14.42
C ALA A 234 -21.84 -2.93 -14.47
N GLN A 235 -21.79 -1.59 -14.50
CA GLN A 235 -20.53 -0.84 -14.48
C GLN A 235 -19.74 -1.06 -13.19
N LEU A 236 -20.43 -1.14 -12.04
CA LEU A 236 -19.80 -1.51 -10.78
C LEU A 236 -19.17 -2.90 -10.85
N SER A 237 -19.86 -3.87 -11.46
CA SER A 237 -19.34 -5.23 -11.62
C SER A 237 -18.12 -5.29 -12.53
N GLU A 238 -18.13 -4.54 -13.62
CA GLU A 238 -17.00 -4.41 -14.54
C GLU A 238 -15.79 -3.76 -13.87
N ALA A 239 -16.00 -2.67 -13.13
CA ALA A 239 -14.97 -2.02 -12.33
C ALA A 239 -14.37 -2.97 -11.29
N PHE A 240 -15.23 -3.75 -10.63
CA PHE A 240 -14.80 -4.76 -9.66
C PHE A 240 -13.99 -5.88 -10.31
N GLU A 241 -14.38 -6.32 -11.51
CA GLU A 241 -13.66 -7.32 -12.29
C GLU A 241 -12.28 -6.83 -12.70
N HIS A 242 -12.19 -5.61 -13.20
CA HIS A 242 -10.91 -4.98 -13.54
C HIS A 242 -9.98 -4.87 -12.32
N ALA A 243 -10.52 -4.47 -11.16
CA ALA A 243 -9.73 -4.25 -9.95
C ALA A 243 -9.37 -5.55 -9.18
N THR A 244 -10.21 -6.59 -9.25
CA THR A 244 -10.10 -7.78 -8.40
C THR A 244 -9.90 -9.11 -9.15
N GLY A 245 -10.01 -9.10 -10.48
CA GLY A 245 -9.94 -10.31 -11.32
C GLY A 245 -11.22 -11.13 -11.35
N GLY A 246 -12.32 -10.66 -10.75
CA GLY A 246 -13.64 -11.28 -10.86
C GLY A 246 -14.80 -10.30 -10.62
N PRO A 247 -16.01 -10.58 -11.12
CA PRO A 247 -17.13 -9.65 -11.06
C PRO A 247 -17.59 -9.37 -9.62
N ALA A 248 -18.28 -8.24 -9.42
CA ALA A 248 -18.90 -7.91 -8.15
C ALA A 248 -19.90 -9.01 -7.75
N GLY A 249 -19.49 -9.84 -6.79
CA GLY A 249 -20.22 -11.05 -6.44
C GLY A 249 -21.63 -10.74 -5.96
N THR A 250 -22.62 -11.42 -6.53
CA THR A 250 -23.98 -11.48 -5.98
C THR A 250 -24.24 -12.88 -5.41
N THR A 251 -25.37 -13.04 -4.73
CA THR A 251 -25.83 -14.32 -4.18
C THR A 251 -27.31 -14.52 -4.50
N PHE A 252 -27.93 -15.50 -3.85
CA PHE A 252 -29.34 -15.85 -4.02
C PHE A 252 -30.24 -14.63 -3.77
N GLY A 253 -31.12 -14.31 -4.72
CA GLY A 253 -32.04 -13.17 -4.62
C GLY A 253 -32.95 -13.21 -3.38
N LEU A 254 -33.24 -14.41 -2.86
CA LEU A 254 -33.98 -14.57 -1.60
C LEU A 254 -33.26 -13.91 -0.42
N LEU A 255 -31.93 -13.99 -0.36
CA LEU A 255 -31.14 -13.36 0.71
C LEU A 255 -31.14 -11.84 0.59
N GLY A 256 -31.08 -11.30 -0.63
CA GLY A 256 -31.22 -9.87 -0.89
C GLY A 256 -32.60 -9.36 -0.47
N LYS A 257 -33.67 -10.09 -0.80
CA LYS A 257 -35.05 -9.80 -0.35
C LYS A 257 -35.18 -9.91 1.17
N ALA A 258 -34.60 -10.94 1.78
CA ALA A 258 -34.62 -11.12 3.22
C ALA A 258 -33.89 -9.97 3.94
N LEU A 259 -32.76 -9.49 3.42
CA LEU A 259 -32.09 -8.30 3.96
C LEU A 259 -32.99 -7.06 3.83
N LYS A 260 -33.57 -6.84 2.65
CA LYS A 260 -34.43 -5.69 2.36
C LYS A 260 -35.64 -5.62 3.28
N HIS A 261 -36.32 -6.75 3.50
CA HIS A 261 -37.56 -6.81 4.26
C HIS A 261 -37.34 -7.12 5.75
N GLY A 262 -36.24 -7.78 6.10
CA GLY A 262 -35.88 -8.12 7.47
C GLY A 262 -35.15 -7.01 8.21
N VAL A 263 -34.52 -6.08 7.49
CA VAL A 263 -33.89 -4.87 8.08
C VAL A 263 -34.58 -3.64 7.49
N ALA A 264 -35.67 -3.21 8.13
CA ALA A 264 -36.57 -2.17 7.63
C ALA A 264 -35.83 -0.90 7.16
N GLU A 265 -34.83 -0.45 7.91
CA GLU A 265 -34.04 0.74 7.59
C GLU A 265 -33.23 0.59 6.29
N LEU A 266 -32.59 -0.56 6.07
CA LEU A 266 -31.88 -0.84 4.80
C LEU A 266 -32.86 -0.96 3.63
N GLY A 267 -34.06 -1.48 3.86
CA GLY A 267 -35.13 -1.52 2.85
C GLY A 267 -35.61 -0.13 2.44
N ILE A 268 -35.82 0.77 3.41
CA ILE A 268 -36.18 2.17 3.16
C ILE A 268 -35.05 2.88 2.40
N MET A 269 -33.80 2.69 2.82
CA MET A 269 -32.63 3.26 2.15
C MET A 269 -32.52 2.78 0.70
N ALA A 270 -32.65 1.48 0.44
CA ALA A 270 -32.58 0.94 -0.92
C ALA A 270 -33.71 1.47 -1.81
N ASN A 271 -34.92 1.63 -1.27
CA ASN A 271 -36.03 2.26 -2.00
C ASN A 271 -35.76 3.76 -2.25
N TRP A 272 -35.21 4.48 -1.27
CA TRP A 272 -34.83 5.88 -1.45
C TRP A 272 -33.75 6.04 -2.53
N PHE A 273 -32.76 5.15 -2.61
CA PHE A 273 -31.80 5.15 -3.72
C PHE A 273 -32.48 4.98 -5.08
N ARG A 274 -33.47 4.09 -5.17
CA ARG A 274 -34.26 3.87 -6.39
C ARG A 274 -35.12 5.09 -6.76
N ASP A 275 -35.82 5.68 -5.79
CA ASP A 275 -36.83 6.71 -6.05
C ASP A 275 -36.22 8.11 -6.18
N GLU A 276 -35.29 8.44 -5.31
CA GLU A 276 -34.66 9.76 -5.18
C GLU A 276 -33.19 9.66 -5.63
N GLY A 277 -32.36 9.03 -4.81
CA GLY A 277 -30.92 8.89 -5.03
C GLY A 277 -30.10 10.07 -4.52
N TYR A 278 -28.78 9.89 -4.56
CA TYR A 278 -27.83 10.95 -4.27
C TYR A 278 -27.80 11.99 -5.40
N GLY A 279 -27.21 13.16 -5.14
CA GLY A 279 -27.09 14.25 -6.12
C GLY A 279 -25.81 15.05 -5.99
N ALA A 280 -24.70 14.42 -5.61
CA ALA A 280 -23.40 15.07 -5.58
C ALA A 280 -22.96 15.48 -7.00
N ASP A 281 -22.33 16.65 -7.12
CA ASP A 281 -21.78 17.14 -8.38
C ASP A 281 -20.38 16.56 -8.59
N LEU A 282 -20.28 15.50 -9.39
CA LEU A 282 -19.01 14.82 -9.68
C LEU A 282 -17.98 15.75 -10.35
N ALA A 283 -18.43 16.68 -11.20
CA ALA A 283 -17.54 17.59 -11.90
C ALA A 283 -16.90 18.57 -10.92
N LYS A 284 -17.71 19.12 -10.00
CA LYS A 284 -17.23 19.98 -8.91
C LYS A 284 -16.29 19.23 -7.98
N VAL A 285 -16.60 17.99 -7.59
CA VAL A 285 -15.72 17.18 -6.72
C VAL A 285 -14.37 16.93 -7.40
N ARG A 286 -14.36 16.57 -8.70
CA ARG A 286 -13.12 16.34 -9.46
C ARG A 286 -12.32 17.62 -9.70
N GLN A 287 -12.99 18.76 -9.87
CA GLN A 287 -12.31 20.05 -9.99
C GLN A 287 -11.56 20.40 -8.70
N LEU A 288 -12.18 20.13 -7.54
CA LEU A 288 -11.60 20.42 -6.23
C LEU A 288 -10.56 19.37 -5.80
N ASN A 289 -10.74 18.11 -6.22
CA ASN A 289 -9.79 17.02 -6.03
C ASN A 289 -9.61 16.22 -7.33
N PRO A 290 -8.65 16.60 -8.20
CA PRO A 290 -8.36 15.87 -9.43
C PRO A 290 -7.93 14.41 -9.21
N ALA A 291 -7.42 14.10 -8.01
CA ALA A 291 -7.03 12.76 -7.59
C ALA A 291 -8.15 11.96 -6.91
N SER A 292 -9.40 12.45 -6.96
CA SER A 292 -10.55 11.78 -6.34
C SER A 292 -10.69 10.34 -6.82
N ARG A 293 -11.02 9.46 -5.89
CA ARG A 293 -11.10 8.04 -6.15
C ARG A 293 -12.37 7.69 -6.92
N ASN A 294 -12.22 6.95 -8.00
CA ASN A 294 -13.29 6.44 -8.86
C ASN A 294 -13.11 4.91 -9.07
N SER A 295 -14.01 4.30 -9.83
CA SER A 295 -13.96 2.88 -10.20
C SER A 295 -12.62 2.41 -10.77
N THR A 296 -11.88 3.26 -11.48
CA THR A 296 -10.64 2.89 -12.16
C THR A 296 -9.41 2.96 -11.27
N ASN A 297 -9.42 3.80 -10.22
CA ASN A 297 -8.25 4.04 -9.38
C ASN A 297 -8.46 3.69 -7.89
N PHE A 298 -9.68 3.27 -7.50
CA PHE A 298 -9.99 2.75 -6.17
C PHE A 298 -9.78 1.24 -6.12
N HIS A 299 -9.04 0.80 -5.10
CA HIS A 299 -8.82 -0.62 -4.83
C HIS A 299 -9.27 -0.89 -3.37
N PRO A 300 -10.26 -1.77 -3.12
CA PRO A 300 -10.74 -2.06 -1.76
C PRO A 300 -9.59 -2.43 -0.82
N ARG A 301 -9.68 -2.17 0.49
CA ARG A 301 -8.56 -2.43 1.42
C ARG A 301 -8.15 -3.90 1.52
N SER A 302 -9.06 -4.86 1.31
CA SER A 302 -8.71 -6.29 1.16
C SER A 302 -8.14 -6.64 -0.23
N VAL A 303 -8.15 -5.66 -1.14
CA VAL A 303 -7.47 -5.65 -2.44
C VAL A 303 -6.23 -4.75 -2.38
N LYS A 304 -5.79 -4.28 -1.19
CA LYS A 304 -4.37 -3.97 -0.97
C LYS A 304 -3.59 -5.27 -1.14
N ARG A 305 -3.38 -5.72 -2.39
CA ARG A 305 -2.66 -6.94 -2.78
C ARG A 305 -2.84 -8.10 -1.79
N SER A 306 -4.03 -8.23 -1.20
CA SER A 306 -4.32 -9.27 -0.23
C SER A 306 -4.93 -10.40 -1.07
N GLY A 307 -4.03 -11.16 -1.72
CA GLY A 307 -4.46 -12.35 -2.45
C GLY A 307 -3.46 -12.93 -3.42
N TYR A 308 -2.55 -12.14 -4.00
CA TYR A 308 -1.57 -12.66 -4.95
C TYR A 308 -0.19 -12.22 -4.48
N HIS A 309 0.40 -13.06 -3.63
CA HIS A 309 1.80 -12.89 -3.28
C HIS A 309 2.57 -13.03 -4.59
N GLU A 310 3.20 -11.95 -5.08
CA GLU A 310 4.17 -12.03 -6.16
C GLU A 310 5.21 -13.07 -5.72
N ARG A 311 5.19 -14.22 -6.38
CA ARG A 311 6.07 -15.33 -6.07
C ARG A 311 7.21 -15.30 -7.05
N ILE A 312 8.41 -15.21 -6.51
CA ILE A 312 9.61 -15.36 -7.30
C ILE A 312 9.98 -16.84 -7.36
N LEU A 313 10.07 -17.36 -8.58
CA LEU A 313 10.43 -18.73 -8.87
C LEU A 313 11.90 -18.77 -9.29
N THR A 314 12.75 -19.27 -8.41
CA THR A 314 14.14 -19.56 -8.75
C THR A 314 14.20 -20.84 -9.58
N ILE A 315 14.32 -20.68 -10.90
CA ILE A 315 14.32 -21.79 -11.84
C ILE A 315 15.73 -22.05 -12.36
N HIS A 316 16.19 -23.27 -12.18
CA HIS A 316 17.32 -23.87 -12.87
C HIS A 316 16.75 -24.91 -13.84
N ARG A 317 17.42 -25.20 -14.95
CA ARG A 317 17.00 -26.31 -15.81
C ARG A 317 18.17 -27.27 -15.89
N ASP A 318 17.94 -28.51 -15.49
CA ASP A 318 18.83 -29.60 -15.83
C ASP A 318 18.38 -30.17 -17.18
N ARG A 319 19.28 -30.80 -17.94
CA ARG A 319 19.16 -31.22 -19.36
C ARG A 319 17.84 -31.94 -19.73
N SER A 320 17.04 -32.39 -18.76
CA SER A 320 15.73 -33.03 -18.95
C SER A 320 14.56 -32.49 -18.11
N HIS A 321 14.77 -31.65 -17.08
CA HIS A 321 13.72 -31.25 -16.13
C HIS A 321 13.87 -29.80 -15.63
N VAL A 322 12.74 -29.16 -15.30
CA VAL A 322 12.73 -27.86 -14.60
C VAL A 322 13.06 -28.10 -13.12
N GLU A 323 14.17 -27.55 -12.65
CA GLU A 323 14.57 -27.56 -11.24
C GLU A 323 14.14 -26.27 -10.56
N VAL A 324 13.49 -26.42 -9.41
CA VAL A 324 13.01 -25.28 -8.64
C VAL A 324 13.67 -25.31 -7.28
N ARG A 325 14.55 -24.35 -7.02
CA ARG A 325 15.26 -24.24 -5.74
C ARG A 325 14.46 -23.35 -4.80
N GLU A 326 14.43 -23.72 -3.52
CA GLU A 326 13.72 -23.08 -2.40
C GLU A 326 12.30 -23.61 -2.12
N ARG A 327 11.87 -23.52 -0.85
CA ARG A 327 10.54 -23.95 -0.40
C ARG A 327 9.50 -22.96 -0.89
N ILE A 328 9.06 -23.11 -2.13
CA ILE A 328 7.87 -22.41 -2.60
C ILE A 328 6.71 -22.87 -1.72
N ALA A 329 6.07 -21.92 -1.05
CA ALA A 329 4.77 -22.15 -0.47
C ALA A 329 3.81 -22.47 -1.62
N ILE A 330 3.64 -23.76 -1.94
CA ILE A 330 2.53 -24.22 -2.78
C ILE A 330 1.27 -23.65 -2.13
N SER A 331 0.44 -22.96 -2.92
CA SER A 331 -0.79 -22.36 -2.39
C SER A 331 -1.52 -23.39 -1.53
N LYS A 332 -1.88 -23.01 -0.30
CA LYS A 332 -2.56 -23.89 0.66
C LYS A 332 -3.83 -24.51 0.04
N LEU A 333 -4.42 -23.84 -0.95
CA LEU A 333 -5.57 -24.28 -1.73
C LEU A 333 -5.37 -25.62 -2.45
N PHE A 334 -4.13 -26.00 -2.80
CA PHE A 334 -3.86 -27.30 -3.41
C PHE A 334 -3.98 -28.47 -2.41
N VAL A 335 -3.89 -28.19 -1.10
CA VAL A 335 -3.79 -29.18 -0.02
C VAL A 335 -5.08 -29.29 0.79
N THR A 336 -6.07 -28.41 0.59
CA THR A 336 -7.30 -28.37 1.40
C THR A 336 -8.38 -29.36 0.94
N ASN A 337 -9.09 -29.08 -0.14
CA ASN A 337 -10.17 -29.92 -0.66
C ASN A 337 -10.24 -29.88 -2.20
N ARG A 338 -11.07 -30.75 -2.79
CA ARG A 338 -11.16 -30.90 -4.26
C ARG A 338 -11.58 -29.60 -4.97
N GLU A 339 -12.52 -28.86 -4.40
CA GLU A 339 -13.02 -27.60 -4.96
C GLU A 339 -11.95 -26.51 -4.93
N SER A 340 -11.27 -26.35 -3.79
CA SER A 340 -10.16 -25.40 -3.61
C SER A 340 -9.00 -25.70 -4.56
N ARG A 341 -8.69 -27.00 -4.74
CA ARG A 341 -7.69 -27.44 -5.71
C ARG A 341 -8.11 -27.14 -7.14
N SER A 342 -9.40 -27.32 -7.48
CA SER A 342 -9.93 -26.97 -8.79
C SER A 342 -9.84 -25.46 -9.05
N ALA A 343 -10.22 -24.63 -8.07
CA ALA A 343 -10.10 -23.18 -8.16
C ALA A 343 -8.64 -22.74 -8.30
N ALA A 344 -7.72 -23.35 -7.55
CA ALA A 344 -6.29 -23.08 -7.65
C ALA A 344 -5.72 -23.44 -9.03
N LYS A 345 -6.17 -24.54 -9.64
CA LYS A 345 -5.78 -24.92 -11.01
C LYS A 345 -6.31 -23.96 -12.08
N THR A 346 -7.46 -23.33 -11.86
CA THR A 346 -7.95 -22.27 -12.76
C THR A 346 -7.06 -21.03 -12.69
N PHE A 347 -6.51 -20.72 -11.52
CA PHE A 347 -5.61 -19.58 -11.32
C PHE A 347 -4.18 -19.86 -11.83
N TYR A 348 -3.58 -21.00 -11.47
CA TYR A 348 -2.25 -21.41 -11.95
C TYR A 348 -2.39 -22.23 -13.22
N ARG A 349 -2.61 -21.55 -14.35
CA ARG A 349 -3.00 -22.20 -15.61
C ARG A 349 -1.92 -23.12 -16.19
N VAL A 350 -0.66 -22.84 -15.88
CA VAL A 350 0.48 -23.61 -16.40
C VAL A 350 0.92 -24.64 -15.39
N HIS A 351 1.03 -25.89 -15.82
CA HIS A 351 1.41 -27.03 -14.98
C HIS A 351 2.61 -27.75 -15.60
N ILE A 352 3.79 -27.60 -14.99
CA ILE A 352 5.03 -28.17 -15.54
C ILE A 352 5.60 -29.19 -14.55
N PRO A 353 5.88 -30.44 -14.96
CA PRO A 353 6.64 -31.38 -14.14
C PRO A 353 8.00 -30.78 -13.76
N CYS A 354 8.28 -30.73 -12.47
CA CYS A 354 9.50 -30.11 -11.95
C CYS A 354 10.10 -30.92 -10.81
N LYS A 355 11.38 -30.64 -10.54
CA LYS A 355 12.15 -31.21 -9.45
C LYS A 355 12.41 -30.11 -8.42
N TYR A 356 11.83 -30.24 -7.25
CA TYR A 356 12.04 -29.32 -6.15
C TYR A 356 13.31 -29.70 -5.38
N ILE A 357 14.19 -28.72 -5.16
CA ILE A 357 15.44 -28.89 -4.40
C ILE A 357 15.37 -27.98 -3.18
N HIS A 358 15.46 -28.60 -1.99
CA HIS A 358 15.38 -27.90 -0.70
C HIS A 358 16.48 -28.37 0.24
N ILE A 359 17.46 -27.50 0.51
CA ILE A 359 18.63 -27.77 1.36
C ILE A 359 19.37 -29.01 0.87
N ASN A 360 19.03 -30.20 1.40
CA ASN A 360 19.60 -31.51 1.03
C ASN A 360 18.56 -32.52 0.50
N CYS A 361 17.31 -32.10 0.33
CA CYS A 361 16.21 -32.96 -0.11
C CYS A 361 15.77 -32.61 -1.53
N THR A 362 15.53 -33.64 -2.34
CA THR A 362 15.02 -33.52 -3.71
C THR A 362 13.73 -34.30 -3.85
N TYR A 363 12.68 -33.71 -4.43
CA TYR A 363 11.44 -34.42 -4.75
C TYR A 363 10.83 -33.94 -6.07
N TYR A 364 10.13 -34.85 -6.75
CA TYR A 364 9.42 -34.54 -7.99
C TYR A 364 8.01 -34.01 -7.68
N GLY A 365 7.59 -33.00 -8.44
CA GLY A 365 6.28 -32.39 -8.28
C GLY A 365 5.83 -31.65 -9.54
N ILE A 366 4.80 -30.83 -9.39
CA ILE A 366 4.30 -29.96 -10.45
C ILE A 366 4.57 -28.52 -10.03
N LEU A 367 5.18 -27.76 -10.93
CA LEU A 367 5.24 -26.31 -10.88
C LEU A 367 3.91 -25.78 -11.41
N TYR A 368 3.10 -25.27 -10.50
CA TYR A 368 1.90 -24.50 -10.80
C TYR A 368 2.34 -23.07 -11.06
N PHE A 369 2.16 -22.55 -12.27
CA PHE A 369 2.63 -21.22 -12.71
C PHE A 369 1.47 -20.37 -13.24
N ASN A 370 1.47 -19.10 -12.87
CA ASN A 370 0.58 -18.07 -13.36
C ASN A 370 1.41 -17.06 -14.17
N PRO A 371 1.24 -17.03 -15.50
CA PRO A 371 1.91 -16.11 -16.42
C PRO A 371 1.93 -14.63 -16.01
N GLU A 372 0.81 -14.08 -15.53
CA GLU A 372 0.66 -12.67 -15.27
C GLU A 372 1.24 -12.21 -13.92
N PHE A 373 1.28 -13.09 -12.92
CA PHE A 373 1.59 -12.72 -11.54
C PHE A 373 2.89 -13.32 -10.99
N ASP A 374 3.32 -14.48 -11.48
CA ASP A 374 4.58 -15.07 -11.01
C ASP A 374 5.78 -14.39 -11.68
N ILE A 375 6.83 -14.17 -10.91
CA ILE A 375 8.10 -13.62 -11.39
C ILE A 375 9.06 -14.78 -11.57
N VAL A 376 9.59 -14.95 -12.79
CA VAL A 376 10.60 -15.98 -13.06
C VAL A 376 11.98 -15.41 -12.77
N HIS A 377 12.66 -15.95 -11.78
CA HIS A 377 14.05 -15.59 -11.48
C HIS A 377 15.00 -16.61 -12.08
N VAL A 378 15.72 -16.16 -13.10
CA VAL A 378 16.63 -17.00 -13.89
C VAL A 378 18.05 -16.81 -13.37
N PHE A 379 18.62 -17.88 -12.83
CA PHE A 379 20.04 -17.95 -12.48
C PHE A 379 20.90 -18.35 -13.67
N GLU A 380 20.39 -19.23 -14.53
CA GLU A 380 21.10 -19.84 -15.65
C GLU A 380 20.41 -19.48 -16.97
N TRP A 381 20.91 -18.43 -17.63
CA TRP A 381 20.24 -17.79 -18.76
C TRP A 381 20.11 -18.69 -19.99
N TRP A 382 21.05 -19.60 -20.21
CA TRP A 382 21.12 -20.46 -21.39
C TRP A 382 19.88 -21.37 -21.58
N HIS A 383 19.16 -21.67 -20.49
CA HIS A 383 17.97 -22.51 -20.52
C HIS A 383 16.64 -21.75 -20.57
N PHE A 384 16.69 -20.41 -20.48
CA PHE A 384 15.51 -19.56 -20.48
C PHE A 384 14.65 -19.66 -21.75
N PRO A 385 15.20 -19.64 -22.98
CA PRO A 385 14.37 -19.64 -24.20
C PRO A 385 13.44 -20.85 -24.28
N GLU A 386 13.98 -22.04 -23.98
CA GLU A 386 13.21 -23.28 -23.99
C GLU A 386 12.20 -23.37 -22.84
N LEU A 387 12.50 -22.75 -21.69
CA LEU A 387 11.57 -22.69 -20.56
C LEU A 387 10.39 -21.76 -20.88
N ALA A 388 10.69 -20.57 -21.41
CA ALA A 388 9.71 -19.58 -21.81
C ALA A 388 8.78 -20.14 -22.91
N HIS A 389 9.34 -20.83 -23.89
CA HIS A 389 8.58 -21.49 -24.93
C HIS A 389 7.69 -22.61 -24.37
N SER A 390 8.19 -23.43 -23.45
CA SER A 390 7.42 -24.50 -22.79
C SER A 390 6.24 -23.96 -21.96
N ILE A 391 6.48 -22.90 -21.20
CA ILE A 391 5.44 -22.19 -20.42
C ILE A 391 4.37 -21.64 -21.36
N TRP A 392 4.79 -20.94 -22.42
CA TRP A 392 3.87 -20.37 -23.40
C TRP A 392 3.01 -21.43 -24.09
N LYS A 393 3.62 -22.53 -24.53
CA LYS A 393 2.91 -23.66 -25.16
C LYS A 393 1.92 -24.34 -24.22
N SER A 394 2.21 -24.34 -22.92
CA SER A 394 1.40 -24.99 -21.89
C SER A 394 0.29 -24.08 -21.35
N ASP A 395 0.31 -22.78 -21.65
CA ASP A 395 -0.71 -21.82 -21.23
C ASP A 395 -1.87 -21.78 -22.23
N PRO A 396 -3.12 -22.08 -21.83
CA PRO A 396 -4.28 -21.95 -22.71
C PRO A 396 -4.51 -20.54 -23.24
N LEU A 397 -4.07 -19.51 -22.51
CA LEU A 397 -4.19 -18.11 -22.91
C LEU A 397 -2.95 -17.60 -23.68
N GLN A 398 -1.92 -18.43 -23.83
CA GLN A 398 -0.71 -18.12 -24.58
C GLN A 398 -0.03 -16.80 -24.18
N VAL A 399 -0.09 -16.44 -22.90
CA VAL A 399 0.49 -15.20 -22.36
C VAL A 399 2.02 -15.30 -22.28
N GLY A 400 2.54 -16.45 -21.84
CA GLY A 400 3.98 -16.67 -21.68
C GLY A 400 4.56 -16.00 -20.42
N ILE A 401 5.87 -15.83 -20.35
CA ILE A 401 6.52 -15.16 -19.21
C ILE A 401 6.45 -13.64 -19.45
N VAL A 402 5.80 -12.89 -18.56
CA VAL A 402 5.75 -11.42 -18.64
C VAL A 402 6.52 -10.70 -17.53
N ASN A 403 6.86 -11.40 -16.44
CA ASN A 403 7.65 -10.86 -15.34
C ASN A 403 8.95 -11.66 -15.17
N LEU A 404 10.08 -11.01 -15.42
CA LEU A 404 11.40 -11.64 -15.41
C LEU A 404 12.31 -10.97 -14.39
N ALA A 405 12.99 -11.77 -13.57
CA ALA A 405 14.05 -11.33 -12.68
C ALA A 405 15.38 -11.94 -13.14
N LEU A 406 16.39 -11.08 -13.32
CA LEU A 406 17.71 -11.43 -13.84
C LEU A 406 18.75 -11.36 -12.73
N GLN A 407 19.35 -12.50 -12.39
CA GLN A 407 20.41 -12.57 -11.40
C GLN A 407 21.72 -11.97 -11.92
N ILE A 408 22.18 -10.90 -11.29
CA ILE A 408 23.46 -10.25 -11.56
C ILE A 408 24.45 -10.67 -10.46
N ASP A 409 25.38 -11.56 -10.78
CA ASP A 409 26.48 -11.93 -9.87
C ASP A 409 27.60 -10.86 -9.91
N GLN A 410 28.30 -10.65 -8.80
CA GLN A 410 29.48 -9.78 -8.71
C GLN A 410 30.67 -10.25 -9.54
N ASN A 411 30.67 -11.55 -9.87
CA ASN A 411 31.64 -12.21 -10.72
C ASN A 411 31.11 -12.40 -12.16
N CYS A 412 30.48 -11.36 -12.72
CA CYS A 412 30.24 -11.22 -14.17
C CYS A 412 31.55 -11.09 -14.97
N ARG A 413 32.51 -12.00 -14.77
CA ARG A 413 33.76 -12.08 -15.52
C ARG A 413 33.95 -13.52 -15.98
N ASN A 414 33.81 -13.73 -17.28
CA ASN A 414 34.60 -14.77 -17.93
C ASN A 414 36.07 -14.30 -17.93
N ARG A 415 37.00 -15.11 -17.43
CA ARG A 415 38.44 -14.75 -17.32
C ARG A 415 39.11 -14.51 -18.69
N ARG A 416 38.43 -14.83 -19.80
CA ARG A 416 38.97 -14.69 -21.17
C ARG A 416 38.52 -13.41 -21.88
N ASN A 417 37.23 -13.04 -21.86
CA ASN A 417 36.69 -12.03 -22.81
C ASN A 417 36.02 -10.80 -22.19
N ASN A 418 36.03 -10.64 -20.85
CA ASN A 418 35.61 -9.41 -20.17
C ASN A 418 34.14 -8.96 -20.44
N ALA A 419 33.26 -9.88 -20.86
CA ALA A 419 31.83 -9.66 -21.10
C ALA A 419 30.94 -10.21 -19.96
N CYS A 420 29.72 -9.69 -19.83
CA CYS A 420 28.68 -10.24 -18.95
C CYS A 420 28.14 -11.57 -19.52
N TRP A 421 27.74 -12.51 -18.67
CA TRP A 421 27.30 -13.86 -19.06
C TRP A 421 26.11 -13.92 -20.04
N TYR A 422 25.36 -12.82 -20.19
CA TYR A 422 24.28 -12.71 -21.19
C TYR A 422 24.79 -12.46 -22.63
N ALA A 423 26.08 -12.18 -22.80
CA ALA A 423 26.68 -11.68 -24.04
C ALA A 423 27.16 -12.74 -25.04
N GLU A 424 27.19 -14.02 -24.67
CA GLU A 424 27.80 -15.08 -25.50
C GLU A 424 26.81 -15.73 -26.50
N MET A 425 25.61 -15.18 -26.72
CA MET A 425 24.66 -15.66 -27.74
C MET A 425 24.94 -15.14 -29.17
N GLY A 426 26.10 -14.50 -29.40
CA GLY A 426 26.34 -13.72 -30.62
C GLY A 426 27.56 -14.06 -31.49
N ASP A 427 28.58 -14.79 -30.99
CA ASP A 427 29.90 -14.77 -31.66
C ASP A 427 30.64 -16.14 -31.70
N ASP A 428 29.94 -17.27 -31.79
CA ASP A 428 30.63 -18.52 -32.11
C ASP A 428 29.93 -19.28 -33.24
N GLU A 429 30.56 -19.30 -34.42
CA GLU A 429 30.32 -20.27 -35.50
C GLU A 429 30.78 -21.69 -35.10
N SER A 430 30.71 -22.03 -33.80
CA SER A 430 30.97 -23.36 -33.31
C SER A 430 29.64 -24.10 -33.13
N THR A 431 29.51 -25.19 -33.89
CA THR A 431 28.37 -26.10 -33.94
C THR A 431 28.23 -26.93 -32.66
N ASP A 432 28.11 -26.31 -31.50
CA ASP A 432 27.70 -26.98 -30.27
C ASP A 432 26.30 -26.53 -29.84
N SER A 433 25.42 -27.52 -29.69
CA SER A 433 24.02 -27.42 -29.29
C SER A 433 23.77 -26.86 -27.87
N GLU A 434 24.70 -26.08 -27.33
CA GLU A 434 24.69 -25.52 -25.98
C GLU A 434 24.08 -24.10 -25.92
N HIS A 435 23.85 -23.46 -27.06
CA HIS A 435 23.23 -22.14 -27.15
C HIS A 435 21.72 -22.28 -27.41
N GLY A 436 20.89 -21.75 -26.50
CA GLY A 436 19.43 -21.78 -26.62
C GLY A 436 18.93 -21.09 -27.90
N ASP A 437 17.78 -21.53 -28.41
CA ASP A 437 17.15 -21.02 -29.63
C ASP A 437 16.90 -19.50 -29.55
N LEU A 438 17.60 -18.74 -30.39
CA LEU A 438 17.57 -17.27 -30.42
C LEU A 438 16.18 -16.74 -30.79
N ASP A 439 15.44 -17.42 -31.67
CA ASP A 439 14.10 -16.99 -32.07
C ASP A 439 13.12 -17.15 -30.91
N LYS A 440 13.23 -18.25 -30.16
CA LYS A 440 12.46 -18.42 -28.91
C LYS A 440 12.80 -17.37 -27.86
N LEU A 441 14.06 -16.94 -27.80
CA LEU A 441 14.49 -15.89 -26.88
C LEU A 441 13.87 -14.54 -27.24
N LYS A 442 13.94 -14.13 -28.51
CA LYS A 442 13.35 -12.85 -28.97
C LYS A 442 11.86 -12.78 -28.65
N VAL A 443 11.11 -13.82 -29.01
CA VAL A 443 9.67 -13.92 -28.74
C VAL A 443 9.35 -13.92 -27.24
N ALA A 444 10.22 -14.48 -26.41
CA ALA A 444 10.05 -14.45 -24.96
C ALA A 444 10.28 -13.04 -24.38
N ILE A 445 11.27 -12.30 -24.91
CA ILE A 445 11.61 -10.94 -24.47
C ILE A 445 10.52 -9.95 -24.87
N GLU A 446 9.99 -10.04 -26.10
CA GLU A 446 8.91 -9.17 -26.59
C GLU A 446 7.62 -9.24 -25.76
N ARG A 447 7.45 -10.28 -24.94
CA ARG A 447 6.28 -10.46 -24.06
C ARG A 447 6.48 -9.89 -22.67
N LEU A 448 7.71 -9.49 -22.33
CA LEU A 448 8.02 -8.96 -21.01
C LEU A 448 7.27 -7.65 -20.80
N LYS A 449 6.66 -7.52 -19.63
CA LYS A 449 6.05 -6.27 -19.13
C LYS A 449 6.85 -5.71 -17.95
N ARG A 450 7.66 -6.56 -17.31
CA ARG A 450 8.47 -6.20 -16.15
C ARG A 450 9.79 -6.96 -16.15
N VAL A 451 10.89 -6.22 -15.98
CA VAL A 451 12.24 -6.77 -15.86
C VAL A 451 12.88 -6.27 -14.56
N ILE A 452 13.31 -7.19 -13.72
CA ILE A 452 13.93 -6.89 -12.41
C ILE A 452 15.39 -7.30 -12.47
N PHE A 453 16.30 -6.33 -12.39
CA PHE A 453 17.73 -6.55 -12.25
C PHE A 453 18.08 -6.88 -10.79
N VAL A 454 18.33 -8.14 -10.50
CA VAL A 454 18.62 -8.65 -9.15
C VAL A 454 20.13 -8.62 -8.91
N PHE A 455 20.62 -7.58 -8.24
CA PHE A 455 22.02 -7.47 -7.84
C PHE A 455 22.22 -8.08 -6.46
N ARG A 456 22.77 -9.30 -6.40
CA ARG A 456 23.07 -9.94 -5.11
C ARG A 456 24.49 -9.62 -4.66
N GLY A 457 24.61 -9.40 -3.36
CA GLY A 457 25.87 -9.48 -2.66
C GLY A 457 26.69 -8.20 -2.65
N VAL A 458 26.11 -6.99 -2.86
CA VAL A 458 26.88 -5.73 -2.79
C VAL A 458 27.74 -5.77 -1.53
N PRO A 459 29.08 -5.67 -1.63
CA PRO A 459 29.92 -5.76 -0.45
C PRO A 459 29.49 -4.65 0.49
N ASN A 460 29.15 -5.01 1.73
CA ASN A 460 28.72 -4.02 2.71
C ASN A 460 29.85 -2.98 2.84
N PRO A 461 29.60 -1.70 2.49
CA PRO A 461 30.61 -0.65 2.57
C PRO A 461 31.15 -0.46 3.99
N GLY A 462 30.42 -0.91 5.02
CA GLY A 462 30.87 -0.95 6.41
C GLY A 462 31.68 -2.18 6.84
N VAL A 463 31.60 -3.29 6.10
CA VAL A 463 32.25 -4.57 6.45
C VAL A 463 33.51 -4.84 5.63
N HIS A 464 33.76 -4.07 4.55
CA HIS A 464 35.10 -4.03 3.96
C HIS A 464 36.09 -3.43 4.95
N ARG A 465 36.66 -4.36 5.74
CA ARG A 465 37.76 -4.24 6.68
C ARG A 465 38.69 -3.10 6.27
N PHE A 466 38.92 -2.17 7.18
CA PHE A 466 40.15 -1.39 7.21
C PHE A 466 41.33 -2.36 7.15
N GLY A 467 41.85 -2.61 5.95
CA GLY A 467 42.71 -3.77 5.73
C GLY A 467 43.34 -3.85 4.35
N LYS A 468 43.84 -2.74 3.82
CA LYS A 468 45.27 -2.55 3.46
C LYS A 468 45.45 -1.17 2.81
N PRO A 469 46.36 -0.33 3.32
CA PRO A 469 46.64 1.00 2.78
C PRO A 469 47.56 0.89 1.56
N HIS A 470 47.18 0.12 0.54
CA HIS A 470 47.93 0.08 -0.71
C HIS A 470 47.03 0.53 -1.87
N GLN A 471 47.42 1.68 -2.41
CA GLN A 471 46.92 2.35 -3.63
C GLN A 471 45.72 3.30 -3.47
N ARG A 472 46.00 4.54 -3.08
CA ARG A 472 45.95 5.71 -4.00
C ARG A 472 46.50 6.95 -3.30
N LYS A 473 47.46 7.61 -3.95
CA LYS A 473 48.20 8.79 -3.48
C LYS A 473 47.47 10.11 -3.82
N ASP A 474 46.17 10.08 -4.03
CA ASP A 474 45.38 11.27 -4.32
C ASP A 474 44.65 11.73 -3.05
N ARG A 475 45.01 12.92 -2.56
CA ARG A 475 44.50 13.55 -1.34
C ARG A 475 43.19 14.33 -1.55
N THR A 476 42.53 14.21 -2.71
CA THR A 476 41.35 15.03 -3.05
C THR A 476 40.04 14.25 -3.12
N ALA A 477 40.04 12.92 -3.01
CA ALA A 477 38.81 12.14 -3.00
C ALA A 477 38.07 12.27 -1.64
N PRO A 478 36.73 12.49 -1.63
CA PRO A 478 35.96 12.57 -0.41
C PRO A 478 36.08 11.28 0.40
N ALA A 479 36.21 11.41 1.72
CA ALA A 479 36.15 10.28 2.63
C ALA A 479 34.72 9.71 2.62
N TRP A 480 34.55 8.50 2.10
CA TRP A 480 33.27 7.80 2.10
C TRP A 480 33.01 7.18 3.47
N TYR A 481 31.88 7.49 4.08
CA TYR A 481 31.49 6.97 5.39
C TYR A 481 30.47 5.83 5.25
N SER A 482 30.62 4.80 6.08
CA SER A 482 29.70 3.67 6.15
C SER A 482 28.37 4.10 6.76
N SER A 483 27.25 3.86 6.07
CA SER A 483 25.92 3.91 6.68
C SER A 483 25.71 2.67 7.56
N SER A 484 25.33 2.88 8.82
CA SER A 484 25.11 1.80 9.80
C SER A 484 23.69 1.22 9.76
N SER A 485 22.98 1.34 8.64
CA SER A 485 21.55 0.98 8.57
C SER A 485 21.20 0.42 7.20
N MET A 486 21.56 -0.85 7.00
CA MET A 486 21.36 -1.58 5.75
C MET A 486 20.25 -2.63 5.91
N PRO A 487 19.44 -2.88 4.87
CA PRO A 487 18.37 -3.87 4.93
C PRO A 487 18.93 -5.26 5.24
N VAL A 488 18.20 -5.95 6.10
CA VAL A 488 18.33 -7.37 6.41
C VAL A 488 18.35 -8.20 5.13
N LYS A 489 19.04 -9.33 5.05
CA LYS A 489 19.03 -10.18 3.83
C LYS A 489 17.62 -10.69 3.52
N THR A 490 17.03 -10.34 2.37
CA THR A 490 15.84 -11.03 1.86
C THR A 490 16.27 -12.40 1.37
N HIS A 491 15.74 -13.46 1.96
CA HIS A 491 15.46 -14.65 1.17
C HIS A 491 14.23 -14.34 0.28
N VAL A 492 14.23 -14.85 -0.95
CA VAL A 492 13.49 -14.28 -2.09
C VAL A 492 11.98 -14.59 -2.20
N PRO A 493 11.26 -15.33 -1.34
CA PRO A 493 9.81 -15.41 -1.48
C PRO A 493 9.16 -14.37 -0.57
N VAL A 494 8.33 -13.52 -1.18
CA VAL A 494 7.36 -12.61 -0.56
C VAL A 494 7.89 -11.20 -0.29
N PHE A 495 7.92 -10.41 -1.36
CA PHE A 495 8.13 -8.95 -1.37
C PHE A 495 7.15 -8.16 -0.48
N GLU A 496 6.03 -8.75 -0.09
CA GLU A 496 4.91 -8.01 0.52
C GLU A 496 4.69 -8.28 2.01
N THR A 497 5.41 -9.23 2.62
CA THR A 497 5.18 -9.57 4.05
C THR A 497 5.80 -8.58 5.03
N MET A 498 6.66 -7.66 4.60
CA MET A 498 7.26 -6.65 5.47
C MET A 498 6.97 -5.24 4.96
N GLU A 499 6.74 -4.30 5.89
CA GLU A 499 6.49 -2.91 5.56
C GLU A 499 7.72 -2.30 4.86
N GLN A 500 7.49 -1.58 3.76
CA GLN A 500 8.53 -0.88 3.01
C GLN A 500 9.27 0.10 3.91
N ASP A 501 10.61 0.16 3.82
CA ASP A 501 11.39 1.14 4.59
C ASP A 501 10.89 2.57 4.29
N PRO A 502 10.47 3.36 5.32
CA PRO A 502 9.90 4.68 5.12
C PRO A 502 10.94 5.75 4.71
N ARG A 503 12.24 5.42 4.69
CA ARG A 503 13.31 6.35 4.30
C ARG A 503 13.38 6.51 2.78
N ALA A 504 13.69 7.72 2.33
CA ALA A 504 13.84 7.99 0.90
C ALA A 504 15.08 7.29 0.34
N VAL A 505 14.91 6.50 -0.73
CA VAL A 505 16.01 5.80 -1.41
C VAL A 505 17.10 6.76 -1.91
N GLY A 506 16.75 8.01 -2.22
CA GLY A 506 17.69 9.04 -2.67
C GLY A 506 18.81 9.33 -1.67
N ASP A 507 18.46 9.53 -0.40
CA ASP A 507 19.42 9.82 0.68
C ASP A 507 20.41 8.67 0.91
N PHE A 508 19.98 7.45 0.60
CA PHE A 508 20.80 6.25 0.69
C PHE A 508 21.77 6.10 -0.48
N LEU A 509 21.30 6.35 -1.71
CA LEU A 509 22.12 6.20 -2.92
C LEU A 509 23.28 7.20 -2.98
N GLU A 510 23.16 8.37 -2.34
CA GLU A 510 24.25 9.34 -2.21
C GLU A 510 25.46 8.79 -1.42
N GLY A 511 25.24 7.81 -0.54
CA GLY A 511 26.29 7.16 0.26
C GLY A 511 26.89 5.89 -0.36
N VAL A 512 26.35 5.39 -1.47
CA VAL A 512 26.82 4.14 -2.09
C VAL A 512 28.04 4.39 -2.97
N ASN A 513 29.12 3.64 -2.76
CA ASN A 513 30.36 3.77 -3.52
C ASN A 513 30.09 3.69 -5.05
N PRO A 514 30.48 4.70 -5.84
CA PRO A 514 30.28 4.73 -7.30
C PRO A 514 30.86 3.50 -8.03
N MET A 515 31.91 2.88 -7.49
CA MET A 515 32.55 1.70 -8.06
C MET A 515 31.63 0.46 -8.04
N HIS A 516 30.68 0.38 -7.10
CA HIS A 516 29.65 -0.67 -7.09
C HIS A 516 28.52 -0.36 -8.08
N MET A 517 28.18 0.92 -8.26
CA MET A 517 27.19 1.38 -9.27
C MET A 517 27.69 1.28 -10.71
N GLU A 518 29.01 1.35 -10.94
CA GLU A 518 29.59 1.17 -12.27
C GLU A 518 29.27 -0.21 -12.86
N LYS A 519 29.22 -1.26 -12.02
CA LYS A 519 28.84 -2.62 -12.45
C LYS A 519 27.38 -2.69 -12.88
N LEU A 520 26.47 -2.09 -12.10
CA LEU A 520 25.05 -2.03 -12.42
C LEU A 520 24.83 -1.31 -13.76
N ARG A 521 25.48 -0.14 -13.95
CA ARG A 521 25.41 0.61 -15.20
C ARG A 521 25.86 -0.23 -16.40
N ARG A 522 26.93 -1.01 -16.27
CA ARG A 522 27.40 -1.89 -17.35
C ARG A 522 26.40 -2.99 -17.69
N VAL A 523 25.75 -3.57 -16.69
CA VAL A 523 24.75 -4.65 -16.92
C VAL A 523 23.50 -4.10 -17.58
N VAL A 524 22.99 -2.97 -17.09
CA VAL A 524 21.83 -2.30 -17.69
C VAL A 524 22.16 -1.87 -19.13
N ASN A 525 23.32 -1.26 -19.35
CA ASN A 525 23.76 -0.92 -20.71
C ASN A 525 23.95 -2.16 -21.59
N GLY A 526 24.46 -3.26 -21.02
CA GLY A 526 24.61 -4.53 -21.71
C GLY A 526 23.27 -5.11 -22.16
N TRP A 527 22.25 -5.08 -21.29
CA TRP A 527 20.88 -5.49 -21.62
C TRP A 527 20.35 -4.73 -22.85
N PHE A 528 20.37 -3.40 -22.82
CA PHE A 528 19.90 -2.58 -23.94
C PHE A 528 20.78 -2.74 -25.19
N SER A 529 22.09 -2.95 -25.04
CA SER A 529 22.96 -3.27 -26.16
C SER A 529 22.60 -4.60 -26.82
N HIS A 530 22.20 -5.61 -26.03
CA HIS A 530 21.80 -6.90 -26.55
C HIS A 530 20.40 -6.88 -27.18
N LEU A 531 19.46 -6.11 -26.63
CA LEU A 531 18.17 -5.87 -27.31
C LEU A 531 18.40 -5.33 -28.72
N ASN A 532 19.30 -4.35 -28.87
CA ASN A 532 19.68 -3.82 -30.17
C ASN A 532 20.36 -4.86 -31.08
N GLN A 533 21.27 -5.69 -30.53
CA GLN A 533 21.93 -6.75 -31.30
C GLN A 533 20.95 -7.85 -31.75
N TRP A 534 19.94 -8.15 -30.94
CA TRP A 534 18.91 -9.13 -31.24
C TRP A 534 17.78 -8.56 -32.10
N GLU A 535 17.85 -7.28 -32.49
CA GLU A 535 16.81 -6.58 -33.26
C GLU A 535 15.45 -6.60 -32.57
N VAL A 536 15.43 -6.56 -31.23
CA VAL A 536 14.21 -6.48 -30.42
C VAL A 536 13.98 -5.02 -30.04
N GLU A 537 12.83 -4.46 -30.41
CA GLU A 537 12.47 -3.08 -30.04
C GLU A 537 12.29 -2.95 -28.52
N ASP A 538 12.87 -1.91 -27.94
CA ASP A 538 12.65 -1.57 -26.53
C ASP A 538 11.27 -0.93 -26.37
N ASP A 539 10.30 -1.68 -25.84
CA ASP A 539 8.96 -1.18 -25.57
C ASP A 539 8.98 -0.25 -24.33
N PRO A 540 8.62 1.05 -24.48
CA PRO A 540 8.62 2.00 -23.37
C PRO A 540 7.61 1.66 -22.26
N GLN A 541 6.70 0.71 -22.49
CA GLN A 541 5.75 0.23 -21.48
C GLN A 541 6.36 -0.80 -20.51
N ILE A 542 7.57 -1.32 -20.78
CA ILE A 542 8.24 -2.27 -19.90
C ILE A 542 8.70 -1.57 -18.62
N LEU A 543 8.26 -2.11 -17.48
CA LEU A 543 8.70 -1.66 -16.17
C LEU A 543 10.06 -2.28 -15.82
N TYR A 544 11.12 -1.49 -15.96
CA TYR A 544 12.46 -1.86 -15.48
C TYR A 544 12.63 -1.51 -14.00
N GLN A 545 13.08 -2.47 -13.21
CA GLN A 545 13.36 -2.31 -11.77
C GLN A 545 14.75 -2.81 -11.43
N ILE A 546 15.37 -2.18 -10.44
CA ILE A 546 16.66 -2.59 -9.90
C ILE A 546 16.44 -3.00 -8.46
N MET A 547 16.91 -4.19 -8.13
CA MET A 547 16.80 -4.79 -6.82
C MET A 547 18.20 -5.08 -6.32
N ILE A 548 18.57 -4.49 -5.19
CA ILE A 548 19.92 -4.55 -4.65
C ILE A 548 19.88 -5.25 -3.30
N SER A 549 20.65 -6.32 -3.15
CA SER A 549 20.88 -6.97 -1.86
C SER A 549 22.36 -6.92 -1.49
N TYR A 550 22.65 -6.65 -0.22
CA TYR A 550 24.03 -6.66 0.30
C TYR A 550 24.50 -8.10 0.58
N SER A 551 25.81 -8.37 0.46
CA SER A 551 26.38 -9.66 0.85
C SER A 551 26.63 -9.70 2.35
N ASP A 552 26.36 -10.87 2.92
CA ASP A 552 26.84 -11.33 4.22
C ASP A 552 26.37 -10.51 5.43
N CYS A 553 25.10 -10.68 5.80
CA CYS A 553 24.76 -10.77 7.22
C CYS A 553 25.11 -12.20 7.65
N ASP A 554 26.15 -12.35 8.48
CA ASP A 554 26.41 -13.58 9.22
C ASP A 554 26.11 -13.26 10.70
N PRO A 555 25.09 -13.88 11.32
CA PRO A 555 24.27 -14.99 10.81
C PRO A 555 23.28 -14.58 9.72
N VAL A 556 22.90 -15.56 8.90
CA VAL A 556 21.79 -15.44 7.93
C VAL A 556 20.52 -15.10 8.70
N ILE A 557 19.94 -13.94 8.41
CA ILE A 557 18.71 -13.49 9.06
C ILE A 557 17.52 -14.14 8.34
N VAL A 558 16.88 -15.11 8.98
CA VAL A 558 15.74 -15.85 8.42
C VAL A 558 14.45 -15.49 9.15
N GLU A 559 14.54 -15.26 10.45
CA GLU A 559 13.40 -14.93 11.32
C GLU A 559 13.61 -13.58 12.04
N ARG A 560 12.55 -13.08 12.69
CA ARG A 560 12.55 -11.77 13.36
C ARG A 560 13.58 -11.73 14.50
N GLU A 561 13.76 -12.85 15.17
CA GLU A 561 14.69 -13.05 16.26
C GLU A 561 16.15 -12.90 15.79
N ASP A 562 16.50 -13.45 14.61
CA ASP A 562 17.82 -13.28 14.00
C ASP A 562 18.11 -11.81 13.68
N ALA A 563 17.08 -11.09 13.23
CA ALA A 563 17.17 -9.68 12.90
C ALA A 563 17.38 -8.81 14.15
N ILE A 564 16.72 -9.14 15.26
CA ILE A 564 16.93 -8.47 16.56
C ILE A 564 18.37 -8.68 17.04
N LEU A 565 18.88 -9.92 16.99
CA LEU A 565 20.25 -10.25 17.40
C LEU A 565 21.30 -9.51 16.55
N PHE A 566 21.07 -9.40 15.24
CA PHE A 566 21.94 -8.64 14.35
C PHE A 566 21.99 -7.15 14.72
N VAL A 567 20.83 -6.55 14.99
CA VAL A 567 20.71 -5.14 15.41
C VAL A 567 21.43 -4.89 16.73
N GLU A 568 21.30 -5.80 17.70
CA GLU A 568 22.03 -5.72 18.98
C GLU A 568 23.54 -5.83 18.79
N TYR A 569 24.00 -6.70 17.89
CA TYR A 569 25.41 -6.83 17.53
C TYR A 569 25.96 -5.55 16.87
N GLU A 570 25.27 -4.98 15.88
CA GLU A 570 25.69 -3.73 15.24
C GLU A 570 25.73 -2.55 16.22
N MET A 571 24.74 -2.44 17.10
CA MET A 571 24.71 -1.43 18.16
C MET A 571 25.93 -1.55 19.09
N LYS A 572 26.31 -2.79 19.45
CA LYS A 572 27.48 -3.06 20.30
C LYS A 572 28.80 -2.72 19.61
N GLU A 573 28.94 -3.10 18.33
CA GLU A 573 30.09 -2.74 17.49
C GLU A 573 30.21 -1.22 17.31
N LYS A 574 29.09 -0.53 17.04
CA LYS A 574 29.04 0.92 16.91
C LYS A 574 29.53 1.62 18.18
N LYS A 575 29.11 1.13 19.35
CA LYS A 575 29.57 1.64 20.65
C LYS A 575 31.07 1.46 20.84
N LEU A 576 31.60 0.28 20.53
CA LEU A 576 33.05 -0.01 20.61
C LEU A 576 33.85 0.92 19.68
N LYS A 577 33.37 1.18 18.47
CA LYS A 577 34.01 2.07 17.49
C LYS A 577 33.97 3.54 17.91
N LEU A 578 32.86 4.01 18.49
CA LEU A 578 32.76 5.35 19.10
C LEU A 578 33.80 5.52 20.23
N GLU A 579 33.99 4.49 21.05
CA GLU A 579 35.00 4.49 22.13
C GLU A 579 36.45 4.47 21.60
N GLN A 580 36.70 3.89 20.42
CA GLN A 580 38.01 3.90 19.78
C GLN A 580 38.29 5.23 19.05
N ALA A 581 37.33 5.73 18.27
CA ALA A 581 37.46 6.99 17.53
C ALA A 581 37.63 8.20 18.47
N SER A 582 36.93 8.20 19.62
CA SER A 582 37.09 9.25 20.64
C SER A 582 38.47 9.25 21.33
N LYS A 583 39.21 8.13 21.27
CA LYS A 583 40.60 8.04 21.76
C LYS A 583 41.62 8.56 20.73
N GLU A 584 41.33 8.44 19.43
CA GLU A 584 42.20 8.93 18.36
C GLU A 584 41.87 10.39 17.99
N ARG A 585 42.68 11.37 18.41
CA ARG A 585 42.44 12.81 18.16
C ARG A 585 42.82 13.30 16.75
N THR A 586 42.64 12.49 15.70
CA THR A 586 42.91 12.90 14.31
C THR A 586 41.68 13.54 13.66
N LYS A 587 41.86 14.44 12.68
CA LYS A 587 40.74 15.09 11.96
C LYS A 587 39.77 14.08 11.34
N THR A 588 40.29 12.96 10.85
CA THR A 588 39.50 11.87 10.26
C THR A 588 38.63 11.16 11.31
N ALA A 589 39.18 10.93 12.51
CA ALA A 589 38.46 10.29 13.62
C ALA A 589 37.36 11.19 14.20
N VAL A 590 37.59 12.51 14.30
CA VAL A 590 36.56 13.47 14.73
C VAL A 590 35.39 13.54 13.74
N ALA A 591 35.67 13.46 12.43
CA ALA A 591 34.63 13.40 11.40
C ALA A 591 33.86 12.07 11.44
N ALA A 592 34.55 10.95 11.68
CA ALA A 592 33.93 9.64 11.87
C ALA A 592 33.04 9.60 13.12
N GLU A 593 33.48 10.18 14.24
CA GLU A 593 32.69 10.28 15.48
C GLU A 593 31.39 11.09 15.26
N LYS A 594 31.47 12.21 14.54
CA LYS A 594 30.30 13.03 14.20
C LYS A 594 29.29 12.27 13.32
N SER A 595 29.77 11.53 12.32
CA SER A 595 28.94 10.68 11.45
C SER A 595 28.28 9.53 12.22
N LEU A 596 29.03 8.83 13.08
CA LEU A 596 28.52 7.73 13.90
C LEU A 596 27.43 8.18 14.89
N ARG A 597 27.51 9.43 15.39
CA ARG A 597 26.46 10.01 16.25
C ARG A 597 25.22 10.48 15.48
N GLN A 598 25.35 10.77 14.17
CA GLN A 598 24.23 11.19 13.31
C GLN A 598 23.46 10.01 12.72
N ASP A 599 24.07 8.83 12.58
CA ASP A 599 23.36 7.61 12.16
C ASP A 599 22.31 7.22 13.19
N VAL A 600 21.04 7.47 12.86
CA VAL A 600 19.87 7.12 13.65
C VAL A 600 19.57 5.64 13.47
N THR A 601 19.23 4.96 14.58
CA THR A 601 18.78 3.55 14.76
C THR A 601 18.75 2.61 13.54
N PRO A 602 19.20 1.35 13.69
CA PRO A 602 19.03 0.31 12.69
C PRO A 602 17.57 0.24 12.23
N ALA A 603 17.35 0.37 10.93
CA ALA A 603 16.01 0.31 10.36
C ALA A 603 15.63 -1.15 10.10
N PHE A 604 14.40 -1.50 10.47
CA PHE A 604 13.75 -2.71 9.98
C PHE A 604 12.91 -2.31 8.77
N GLY A 605 13.26 -2.81 7.60
CA GLY A 605 12.54 -2.54 6.36
C GLY A 605 13.28 -3.10 5.14
N PHE A 606 12.51 -3.47 4.11
CA PHE A 606 13.03 -3.80 2.77
C PHE A 606 12.76 -2.68 1.79
#